data_AF-W7C844-F1
#
_entry.id   AF-W7C844-F1
#
_cell.length_a   1.000
_cell.length_b   1.000
_cell.length_c   1.000
_cell.angle_alpha   90.00
_cell.angle_beta   90.00
_cell.angle_gamma   90.00
#
_symmetry.space_group_name_H-M   'P 1'
#
loop_
_entity.id
_entity.type
_entity.pdbx_description
1 polymer ?
#
loop_
_entity_poly.entity_id
_entity_poly.type
_entity_poly.pdbx_seq_one_letter_code
_entity_poly.pdbx_strand_id
1 'polypeptide(L)'
;MYLDERSNVLLKEILRHPNISNAKLQEKFGLTRRQVDYSFQKVNQWLEEQAYPKIHRSANGRFVVEPDLFQLVEKKDEWGGGRSVYLV
;
A
#
# COMPACT_ATOMS: atom_id res chain seq x y z
N MET A 1 -6.97 13.01 0.01
CA MET A 1 -7.17 12.19 -1.20
C MET A 1 -7.62 10.79 -0.78
N TYR A 2 -8.52 10.12 -1.50
CA TYR A 2 -8.82 8.71 -1.23
C TYR A 2 -7.76 7.83 -1.87
N LEU A 3 -7.28 6.81 -1.15
CA LEU A 3 -6.33 5.83 -1.69
C LEU A 3 -7.09 4.89 -2.63
N ASP A 4 -6.66 4.80 -3.89
CA ASP A 4 -7.28 3.88 -4.84
C ASP A 4 -7.05 2.41 -4.44
N GLU A 5 -7.86 1.51 -4.99
CA GLU A 5 -7.86 0.09 -4.64
C GLU A 5 -6.47 -0.56 -4.78
N ARG A 6 -5.76 -0.31 -5.90
CA ARG A 6 -4.43 -0.88 -6.13
C ARG A 6 -3.44 -0.36 -5.09
N SER A 7 -3.43 0.95 -4.88
CA SER A 7 -2.53 1.58 -3.91
C SER A 7 -2.81 1.09 -2.48
N ASN A 8 -4.07 0.87 -2.13
CA ASN A 8 -4.48 0.30 -0.84
C ASN A 8 -4.02 -1.16 -0.68
N VAL A 9 -4.19 -1.98 -1.72
CA VAL A 9 -3.71 -3.38 -1.73
C VAL A 9 -2.19 -3.43 -1.55
N LEU A 10 -1.44 -2.58 -2.26
CA LEU A 10 0.01 -2.54 -2.13
C LEU A 10 0.47 -2.05 -0.76
N LEU A 11 -0.19 -1.05 -0.17
CA LEU A 11 0.11 -0.61 1.20
C LEU A 11 -0.08 -1.76 2.18
N LYS A 12 -1.22 -2.45 2.15
CA LYS A 12 -1.50 -3.60 3.03
C LYS A 12 -0.46 -4.70 2.87
N GLU A 13 -0.06 -5.01 1.64
CA GLU A 13 0.97 -6.00 1.38
C GLU A 13 2.32 -5.61 1.99
N ILE A 14 2.74 -4.35 1.82
CA ILE A 14 3.99 -3.82 2.38
C ILE A 14 3.95 -3.88 3.91
N LEU A 15 2.84 -3.51 4.54
CA LEU A 15 2.72 -3.54 6.01
C LEU A 15 2.70 -4.97 6.57
N ARG A 16 2.12 -5.93 5.85
CA ARG A 16 2.14 -7.36 6.26
C ARG A 16 3.50 -8.02 6.02
N HIS A 17 4.25 -7.52 5.04
CA HIS A 17 5.55 -8.05 4.63
C HIS A 17 6.57 -6.91 4.48
N PRO A 18 7.05 -6.31 5.59
CA PRO A 18 7.92 -5.12 5.55
C PRO A 18 9.23 -5.36 4.78
N ASN A 19 9.61 -6.62 4.60
CA ASN A 19 10.80 -7.05 3.87
C ASN A 19 10.58 -7.27 2.35
N ILE A 20 9.38 -7.01 1.83
CA ILE A 20 9.04 -7.20 0.41
C ILE A 20 9.81 -6.21 -0.48
N SER A 21 10.16 -6.66 -1.68
CA SER A 21 10.84 -5.83 -2.68
C SER A 21 9.86 -5.34 -3.74
N ASN A 22 10.23 -4.27 -4.43
CA ASN A 22 9.47 -3.77 -5.59
C ASN A 22 9.29 -4.84 -6.68
N ALA A 23 10.30 -5.69 -6.89
CA ALA A 23 10.24 -6.79 -7.85
C ALA A 23 9.21 -7.85 -7.43
N LYS A 24 9.13 -8.17 -6.12
CA LYS A 24 8.17 -9.16 -5.64
C LYS A 24 6.73 -8.66 -5.70
N LEU A 25 6.50 -7.36 -5.49
CA LEU A 25 5.19 -6.74 -5.72
C LEU A 25 4.77 -6.82 -7.21
N GLN A 26 5.69 -6.54 -8.12
CA GLN A 26 5.43 -6.66 -9.56
C GLN A 26 5.02 -8.08 -9.94
N GLU A 27 5.78 -9.09 -9.49
CA GLU A 27 5.49 -10.50 -9.72
C GLU A 27 4.14 -10.92 -9.11
N LYS A 28 3.90 -10.58 -7.83
CA LYS A 28 2.69 -11.00 -7.09
C LYS A 28 1.40 -10.45 -7.69
N PHE A 29 1.42 -9.21 -8.18
CA PHE A 29 0.22 -8.52 -8.66
C PHE A 29 0.19 -8.32 -10.19
N GLY A 30 1.15 -8.88 -10.93
CA GLY A 30 1.25 -8.70 -12.38
C GLY A 30 1.43 -7.23 -12.80
N LEU A 31 2.09 -6.42 -11.96
CA LEU A 31 2.24 -4.99 -12.17
C LEU A 31 3.58 -4.67 -12.85
N THR A 32 3.59 -3.63 -13.67
CA THR A 32 4.83 -3.02 -14.14
C THR A 32 5.50 -2.20 -13.04
N ARG A 33 6.83 -2.02 -13.13
CA ARG A 33 7.58 -1.13 -12.24
C ARG A 33 6.95 0.24 -12.11
N ARG A 34 6.52 0.85 -13.22
CA ARG A 34 5.87 2.18 -13.24
C ARG A 34 4.56 2.20 -12.45
N GLN A 35 3.74 1.15 -12.54
CA GLN A 35 2.49 1.06 -11.78
C GLN A 35 2.75 0.95 -10.28
N VAL A 36 3.76 0.17 -9.86
CA VAL A 36 4.14 0.10 -8.45
C VAL A 36 4.73 1.42 -7.96
N ASP A 37 5.57 2.08 -8.76
CA ASP A 37 6.14 3.39 -8.44
C ASP A 37 5.05 4.46 -8.28
N TYR A 38 4.08 4.50 -9.20
CA TYR A 38 2.95 5.43 -9.13
C TYR A 38 2.08 5.18 -7.89
N SER A 39 1.69 3.93 -7.64
CA SER A 39 0.90 3.60 -6.45
C SER A 39 1.67 3.88 -5.16
N PHE A 40 2.99 3.67 -5.15
CA PHE A 40 3.82 4.01 -4.00
C PHE A 40 3.86 5.52 -3.73
N GLN A 41 3.94 6.35 -4.77
CA GLN A 41 3.82 7.80 -4.62
C GLN A 41 2.45 8.20 -4.04
N LYS A 42 1.37 7.58 -4.51
CA LYS A 42 0.01 7.81 -3.98
C LYS A 42 -0.13 7.41 -2.52
N VAL A 43 0.43 6.27 -2.13
CA VAL A 43 0.49 5.83 -0.73
C VAL A 43 1.20 6.86 0.13
N ASN A 44 2.39 7.33 -0.27
CA ASN A 44 3.14 8.30 0.53
C ASN A 44 2.46 9.67 0.62
N GLN A 45 1.81 10.11 -0.45
CA GLN A 45 0.98 11.32 -0.41
C GLN A 45 -0.17 11.16 0.59
N TRP A 46 -0.87 10.01 0.55
CA TRP A 46 -1.97 9.74 1.47
C TRP A 46 -1.50 9.66 2.94
N LEU A 47 -0.37 8.99 3.21
CA LEU A 47 0.20 8.90 4.55
C LEU A 47 0.50 10.30 5.11
N GLU A 48 1.13 11.16 4.32
CA GLU A 48 1.44 12.54 4.70
C GLU A 48 0.18 13.36 4.99
N GLU A 49 -0.86 13.25 4.15
CA GLU A 49 -2.15 13.91 4.37
C GLU A 49 -2.86 13.43 5.65
N GLN A 50 -2.59 12.21 6.09
CA GLN A 50 -3.11 11.63 7.34
C GLN A 50 -2.15 11.81 8.54
N ALA A 51 -1.08 12.59 8.38
CA ALA A 51 -0.04 12.83 9.38
C ALA A 51 0.72 11.56 9.84
N TYR A 52 0.78 10.54 8.99
CA TYR A 52 1.61 9.35 9.19
C TYR A 52 2.99 9.51 8.54
N PRO A 53 4.03 8.81 9.04
CA PRO A 53 5.34 8.78 8.41
C PRO A 53 5.27 8.13 7.02
N LYS A 54 6.12 8.61 6.10
CA LYS A 54 6.22 8.06 4.74
C LYS A 54 6.94 6.72 4.77
N ILE A 55 6.60 5.85 3.81
CA ILE A 55 7.36 4.63 3.53
C ILE A 55 8.53 5.01 2.62
N HIS A 56 9.71 4.47 2.90
CA HIS A 56 10.91 4.72 2.11
C HIS A 56 11.35 3.48 1.34
N ARG A 57 12.22 3.68 0.34
CA ARG A 57 12.93 2.59 -0.34
C ARG A 57 14.39 2.62 0.07
N SER A 58 14.90 1.48 0.49
CA SER A 58 16.33 1.28 0.72
C SER A 58 17.09 1.17 -0.62
N ALA A 59 18.41 1.32 -0.55
CA ALA A 59 19.29 1.19 -1.72
C ALA A 59 19.19 -0.17 -2.44
N ASN A 60 18.79 -1.23 -1.73
CA ASN A 60 18.55 -2.56 -2.31
C ASN A 60 17.10 -2.77 -2.84
N GLY A 61 16.28 -1.71 -2.88
CA GLY A 61 14.94 -1.75 -3.46
C GLY A 61 13.86 -2.41 -2.59
N ARG A 62 14.11 -2.54 -1.28
CA ARG A 62 13.13 -2.98 -0.29
C ARG A 62 12.41 -1.79 0.31
N PHE A 63 11.22 -2.03 0.86
CA PHE A 63 10.47 -0.99 1.56
C PHE A 63 10.93 -0.91 3.02
N VAL A 64 11.01 0.30 3.56
CA VAL A 64 11.31 0.59 4.96
C VAL A 64 10.08 1.30 5.54
N VAL A 65 9.51 0.69 6.57
CA VAL A 65 8.21 1.04 7.16
C VAL A 65 8.44 1.37 8.63
N GLU A 66 7.93 2.51 9.09
CA GLU A 66 7.96 2.86 10.52
C GLU A 66 6.96 2.03 11.33
N PRO A 67 7.29 1.63 12.59
CA PRO A 67 6.43 0.78 13.41
C PRO A 67 5.00 1.31 13.59
N ASP A 68 4.83 2.63 13.66
CA ASP A 68 3.54 3.30 13.84
C ASP A 68 2.54 2.98 12.72
N LEU A 69 3.04 2.63 11.52
CA LEU A 69 2.20 2.28 10.37
C LEU A 69 1.52 0.91 10.51
N PHE A 70 1.99 0.03 11.39
CA PHE A 70 1.36 -1.29 11.58
C PHE A 70 -0.05 -1.19 12.17
N GLN A 71 -0.36 -0.09 12.88
CA GLN A 71 -1.71 0.20 13.39
C GLN A 71 -2.74 0.35 12.25
N LEU A 72 -2.29 0.70 11.03
CA LEU A 72 -3.16 0.78 9.86
C LEU A 72 -3.68 -0.58 9.39
N VAL A 73 -3.01 -1.68 9.76
CA VAL A 73 -3.45 -3.04 9.42
C VAL A 73 -4.55 -3.52 10.37
N GLU A 74 -4.55 -3.04 11.62
CA GLU A 74 -5.49 -3.45 12.66
C GLU A 74 -6.84 -2.72 12.57
N LYS A 75 -6.88 -1.55 11.93
CA LYS A 75 -8.11 -0.79 11.67
C LYS A 75 -8.93 -1.48 10.58
N LYS A 76 -9.52 -2.62 10.94
CA LYS A 76 -10.49 -3.39 10.15
C LYS A 76 -11.64 -2.49 9.69
N ASP A 77 -11.97 -2.62 8.40
CA ASP A 77 -13.34 -2.60 7.88
C ASP A 77 -14.19 -1.31 7.98
N GLU A 78 -13.60 -0.11 7.88
CA GLU A 78 -14.41 1.13 7.75
C GLU A 78 -14.22 1.88 6.42
N TRP A 79 -13.25 1.49 5.60
CA TRP A 79 -13.03 2.12 4.29
C TRP A 79 -13.79 1.32 3.21
N GLY A 80 -15.12 1.32 3.37
CA GLY A 80 -16.06 0.77 2.41
C GLY A 80 -16.13 1.61 1.15
N GLY A 81 -15.34 1.23 0.15
CA GLY A 81 -15.45 1.72 -1.22
C GLY A 81 -15.64 0.55 -2.18
N GLY A 82 -16.89 0.12 -2.42
CA GLY A 82 -17.21 -0.80 -3.51
C GLY A 82 -18.41 -1.71 -3.26
N ARG A 83 -19.57 -1.34 -3.81
CA ARG A 83 -20.74 -2.22 -3.98
C ARG A 83 -20.35 -3.47 -4.77
N SER A 84 -20.84 -4.64 -4.36
CA SER A 84 -21.23 -5.70 -5.30
C SER A 84 -22.56 -6.26 -4.86
N VAL A 85 -23.61 -5.79 -5.53
CA VAL A 85 -24.95 -6.37 -5.51
C VAL A 85 -24.92 -7.51 -6.50
N TYR A 86 -24.74 -8.76 -6.03
CA TYR A 86 -25.22 -9.96 -6.71
C TYR A 86 -25.51 -11.02 -5.64
N LEU A 87 -26.73 -11.00 -5.13
CA LEU A 87 -27.38 -12.17 -4.56
C LEU A 87 -28.10 -12.87 -5.73
N VAL A 88 -27.70 -14.11 -6.01
CA VAL A 88 -28.55 -15.10 -6.68
C VAL A 88 -29.50 -15.67 -5.63
#